data_AF-A0A7L4AM61-F1
#
_entry.id   AF-A0A7L4AM61-F1
#
_cell.length_a   1.000
_cell.length_b   1.000
_cell.length_c   1.000
_cell.angle_alpha   90.00
_cell.angle_beta   90.00
_cell.angle_gamma   90.00
#
_symmetry.space_group_name_H-M   'P 1'
#
loop_
_entity.id
_entity.type
_entity.pdbx_description
1 polymer ?
#
loop_
_entity_poly.entity_id
_entity_poly.type
_entity_poly.pdbx_seq_one_letter_code
_entity_poly.pdbx_strand_id
1 'polypeptide(L)'
;VQKLMGSLNWIRPYLGLTNSQLQPLLELLKNSTDPTEPRILNKKALNVIHMVEQCIYKKFVSRIDLSQLVQFFVLIDKTVPFGALVQWNSEWDDPLHIL
;
A
#
# COMPACT_ATOMS: atom_id res chain seq x y z
N VAL A 1 3.82 4.22 18.58
CA VAL A 1 2.67 4.54 17.70
C VAL A 1 2.99 5.64 16.68
N GLN A 2 3.57 6.79 17.07
CA GLN A 2 3.87 7.88 16.13
C GLN A 2 4.75 7.44 14.93
N LYS A 3 5.84 6.70 15.17
CA LYS A 3 6.68 6.15 14.08
C LYS A 3 5.88 5.26 13.12
N LEU A 4 5.07 4.35 13.64
CA LEU A 4 4.18 3.49 12.83
C LEU A 4 3.25 4.35 11.97
N MET A 5 2.62 5.38 12.54
CA MET A 5 1.74 6.28 11.79
C MET A 5 2.49 7.08 10.72
N GLY A 6 3.73 7.48 10.99
CA GLY A 6 4.61 8.08 9.98
C GLY A 6 4.85 7.13 8.80
N SER A 7 5.23 5.87 9.08
CA SER A 7 5.43 4.84 8.05
C SER A 7 4.15 4.54 7.27
N LEU A 8 3.00 4.44 7.96
CA LEU A 8 1.71 4.20 7.32
C LEU A 8 1.30 5.36 6.42
N ASN A 9 1.50 6.61 6.86
CA ASN A 9 1.21 7.78 6.04
C ASN A 9 2.09 7.82 4.79
N TRP A 10 3.35 7.37 4.88
CA TRP A 10 4.26 7.31 3.73
C TRP A 10 3.81 6.30 2.67
N ILE A 11 3.41 5.09 3.07
CA ILE A 11 3.02 4.02 2.14
C ILE A 11 1.55 4.12 1.68
N ARG A 12 0.74 4.95 2.34
CA ARG A 12 -0.69 5.09 2.11
C ARG A 12 -1.12 5.28 0.64
N PRO A 13 -0.44 6.11 -0.19
CA PRO A 13 -0.81 6.28 -1.60
C PRO A 13 -0.82 4.97 -2.39
N TYR A 14 0.05 4.03 -2.04
CA TYR A 14 0.19 2.74 -2.73
C TYR A 14 -0.82 1.69 -2.26
N LEU A 15 -1.27 1.79 -1.00
CA LEU A 15 -2.17 0.80 -0.40
C LEU A 15 -3.65 1.11 -0.61
N GLY A 16 -4.01 2.34 -1.00
CA GLY A 16 -5.41 2.75 -1.16
C GLY A 16 -6.17 2.87 0.17
N LEU A 17 -5.46 3.12 1.29
CA LEU A 17 -6.05 3.19 2.62
C LEU A 17 -6.73 4.54 2.87
N THR A 18 -7.94 4.51 3.43
CA THR A 18 -8.72 5.72 3.76
C THR A 18 -8.47 6.20 5.19
N ASN A 19 -8.86 7.46 5.48
CA ASN A 19 -8.77 8.00 6.85
C ASN A 19 -9.71 7.27 7.80
N SER A 20 -10.88 6.85 7.32
CA SER A 20 -11.85 6.09 8.12
C SER A 20 -11.31 4.73 8.52
N GLN A 21 -10.60 4.04 7.62
CA GLN A 21 -9.95 2.75 7.93
C GLN A 21 -8.85 2.90 8.98
N LEU A 22 -8.07 3.99 8.95
CA LEU A 22 -6.96 4.24 9.87
C LEU A 22 -7.37 4.94 11.17
N GLN A 23 -8.64 5.36 11.31
CA GLN A 23 -9.13 6.14 12.44
C GLN A 23 -8.80 5.52 13.82
N PRO A 24 -8.96 4.21 14.06
CA PRO A 24 -8.61 3.62 15.35
C PRO A 24 -7.14 3.81 15.76
N LEU A 25 -6.22 3.90 14.79
CA LEU A 25 -4.80 4.18 15.06
C LEU A 25 -4.55 5.69 15.28
N LEU A 26 -5.27 6.55 14.56
CA LEU A 26 -5.21 8.01 14.76
C LEU A 26 -5.73 8.42 16.14
N GLU A 27 -6.75 7.73 16.66
CA GLU A 27 -7.29 8.00 18.01
C GLU A 27 -6.26 7.72 19.10
N LEU A 28 -5.36 6.74 18.91
CA LEU A 28 -4.25 6.52 19.84
C LEU A 28 -3.31 7.73 19.90
N LEU A 29 -3.23 8.54 18.84
CA LEU A 29 -2.40 9.74 18.79
C LEU A 29 -2.98 10.94 19.55
N LYS A 30 -4.30 11.04 19.68
CA LYS A 30 -4.99 12.26 20.15
C LYS A 30 -4.81 12.58 21.64
N ASN A 31 -4.59 11.56 22.47
CA ASN A 31 -4.70 11.73 23.94
C ASN A 31 -3.47 12.36 24.61
N SER A 32 -2.35 12.47 23.89
CA SER A 32 -1.12 13.05 24.44
C SER A 32 -0.16 13.45 23.32
N THR A 33 0.58 14.54 23.50
CA THR A 33 1.68 14.96 22.62
C THR A 33 3.03 14.39 23.07
N ASP A 34 3.11 13.83 24.28
CA ASP A 34 4.32 13.22 24.81
C ASP A 34 4.62 11.91 24.04
N PRO A 35 5.82 11.79 23.42
CA PRO A 35 6.24 10.58 22.75
C PRO A 35 6.61 9.43 23.72
N THR A 36 6.89 9.73 24.98
CA THR A 36 7.30 8.77 26.02
C THR A 36 6.12 8.12 26.75
N GLU A 37 4.93 8.73 26.65
CA GLU A 37 3.74 8.19 27.29
C GLU A 37 3.32 6.85 26.65
N PRO A 38 3.10 5.80 27.46
CA PRO A 38 2.70 4.49 26.96
C PRO A 38 1.29 4.57 26.36
N ARG A 39 1.15 4.11 25.11
CA ARG A 39 -0.14 4.02 24.41
C ARG A 39 -0.53 2.56 24.29
N ILE A 40 -1.70 2.22 24.82
CA ILE A 40 -2.22 0.86 24.78
C ILE A 40 -2.86 0.60 23.40
N LEU A 41 -2.35 -0.41 22.70
CA LEU A 41 -2.93 -0.87 21.45
C LEU A 41 -4.22 -1.64 21.75
N ASN A 42 -5.37 -1.00 21.57
CA ASN A 42 -6.67 -1.66 21.75
C ASN A 42 -6.98 -2.62 20.58
N LYS A 43 -7.98 -3.48 20.77
CA LYS A 43 -8.40 -4.49 19.77
C LYS A 43 -8.76 -3.88 18.41
N LYS A 44 -9.37 -2.70 18.38
CA LYS A 44 -9.72 -2.02 17.11
C LYS A 44 -8.47 -1.60 16.35
N ALA A 45 -7.51 -0.99 17.04
CA ALA A 45 -6.23 -0.58 16.46
C ALA A 45 -5.42 -1.79 15.97
N LEU A 46 -5.42 -2.91 16.71
CA LEU A 46 -4.77 -4.15 16.28
C LEU A 46 -5.37 -4.71 14.98
N ASN A 47 -6.71 -4.71 14.87
CA ASN A 47 -7.38 -5.16 13.64
C ASN A 47 -7.01 -4.29 12.43
N VAL A 48 -6.85 -2.98 12.62
CA VAL A 48 -6.40 -2.08 11.55
C VAL A 48 -4.97 -2.41 11.13
N ILE A 49 -4.05 -2.67 12.07
CA ILE A 49 -2.68 -3.07 11.73
C ILE A 49 -2.68 -4.35 10.87
N HIS A 50 -3.46 -5.34 11.24
CA HIS A 50 -3.54 -6.58 10.47
C HIS A 50 -4.16 -6.36 9.09
N MET A 51 -5.16 -5.50 8.97
CA MET A 51 -5.71 -5.10 7.67
C MET A 51 -4.66 -4.42 6.78
N VAL A 52 -3.85 -3.51 7.33
CA VAL A 52 -2.76 -2.87 6.58
C VAL A 52 -1.73 -3.91 6.14
N GLU A 53 -1.33 -4.83 7.03
CA GLU A 53 -0.41 -5.92 6.70
C GLU A 53 -0.92 -6.74 5.50
N GLN A 54 -2.21 -7.09 5.49
CA GLN A 54 -2.83 -7.77 4.35
C GLN A 54 -2.85 -6.92 3.08
N CYS A 55 -3.05 -5.60 3.18
CA CYS A 55 -2.95 -4.70 2.04
C CYS A 55 -1.52 -4.66 1.49
N ILE A 56 -0.50 -4.59 2.34
CA ILE A 56 0.91 -4.61 1.94
C ILE A 56 1.24 -5.93 1.23
N TYR A 57 0.83 -7.06 1.81
CA TYR A 57 1.07 -8.37 1.23
C TYR A 57 0.45 -8.55 -0.17
N LYS A 58 -0.72 -7.96 -0.41
CA LYS A 58 -1.46 -8.07 -1.68
C LYS A 58 -1.05 -7.03 -2.73
N LYS A 59 -0.35 -5.98 -2.34
CA LYS A 59 0.01 -4.87 -3.23
C LYS A 59 1.45 -5.04 -3.68
N PHE A 60 1.67 -4.74 -4.96
CA PHE A 60 2.99 -4.72 -5.57
C PHE A 60 3.20 -3.37 -6.25
N VAL A 61 4.45 -2.93 -6.33
CA VAL A 61 4.87 -1.72 -7.03
C VAL A 61 6.21 -2.02 -7.70
N SER A 62 6.28 -1.83 -9.02
CA SER A 62 7.52 -1.83 -9.77
C SER A 62 8.02 -0.41 -10.05
N ARG A 63 9.31 -0.28 -10.36
CA ARG A 63 9.89 0.97 -10.86
C ARG A 63 9.93 0.96 -12.38
N ILE A 64 9.72 2.12 -12.98
CA ILE A 64 9.91 2.32 -14.41
C ILE A 64 11.40 2.24 -14.73
N ASP A 65 11.77 1.37 -15.66
CA ASP A 65 13.09 1.34 -16.29
C ASP A 65 13.07 2.19 -17.56
N LEU A 66 13.86 3.27 -17.59
CA LEU A 66 13.88 4.22 -18.72
C LEU A 66 14.53 3.62 -19.99
N SER A 67 15.22 2.48 -19.87
CA SER A 67 15.78 1.76 -21.02
C SER A 67 14.76 0.84 -21.72
N GLN A 68 13.63 0.57 -21.06
CA GLN A 68 12.59 -0.33 -21.57
C GLN A 68 11.40 0.45 -22.13
N LEU A 69 10.81 -0.09 -23.20
CA LEU A 69 9.58 0.48 -23.76
C LEU A 69 8.40 0.25 -22.81
N VAL A 70 7.57 1.28 -22.63
CA VAL A 70 6.27 1.13 -21.99
C VAL A 70 5.29 0.58 -23.01
N GLN A 71 4.64 -0.52 -22.67
CA GLN A 71 3.68 -1.21 -23.51
C GLN A 71 2.29 -1.08 -22.87
N PHE A 72 1.25 -1.03 -23.71
CA PHE A 72 -0.14 -1.05 -23.25
C PHE A 72 -0.75 -2.42 -23.58
N PHE A 73 -1.06 -3.20 -22.55
CA PHE A 73 -1.68 -4.51 -22.70
C PHE A 73 -3.19 -4.36 -22.55
N VAL A 74 -3.93 -4.94 -23.50
CA VAL A 74 -5.39 -5.06 -23.42
C VAL A 74 -5.72 -6.47 -22.94
N LEU A 75 -6.26 -6.57 -21.73
CA LEU A 75 -6.70 -7.78 -21.10
C LEU A 75 -8.21 -7.90 -21.31
N ILE A 76 -8.66 -8.89 -22.06
CA ILE A 76 -10.10 -9.09 -22.30
C ILE A 76 -10.61 -10.11 -21.27
N ASP A 77 -11.44 -9.65 -20.33
CA ASP A 77 -12.21 -10.53 -19.45
C ASP A 77 -13.65 -10.69 -20.00
N LYS A 78 -14.43 -11.60 -19.41
CA LYS A 78 -15.78 -11.99 -19.86
C LYS A 78 -16.78 -10.84 -19.96
N THR A 79 -16.57 -9.75 -19.22
CA THR A 79 -17.57 -8.67 -19.11
C THR A 79 -17.07 -7.33 -19.63
N VAL A 80 -15.79 -7.00 -19.44
CA VAL A 80 -15.18 -5.74 -19.91
C VAL A 80 -13.68 -5.91 -20.19
N PRO A 81 -13.12 -5.19 -21.17
CA PRO A 81 -11.67 -5.13 -21.35
C PRO A 81 -11.03 -4.24 -20.27
N PHE A 82 -9.85 -4.65 -19.83
CA PHE A 82 -8.97 -3.89 -18.95
C PHE A 82 -7.70 -3.49 -19.70
N GLY A 83 -7.16 -2.32 -19.38
CA GLY A 83 -5.88 -1.85 -19.89
C GLY A 83 -4.84 -1.85 -18.78
N ALA A 84 -3.63 -2.29 -19.08
CA ALA A 84 -2.48 -2.18 -18.17
C ALA A 84 -1.29 -1.57 -18.91
N LEU A 85 -0.64 -0.58 -18.30
CA LEU A 85 0.68 -0.13 -18.72
C LEU A 85 1.72 -1.05 -18.09
N VAL A 86 2.62 -1.60 -18.90
CA VAL A 86 3.59 -2.59 -18.47
C VAL A 86 4.96 -2.36 -19.10
N GLN A 87 5.98 -2.90 -18.45
CA GLN A 87 7.29 -3.13 -19.05
C GLN A 87 7.58 -4.62 -18.97
N TRP A 88 7.93 -5.23 -20.10
CA TRP A 88 8.28 -6.63 -20.16
C TRP A 88 9.75 -6.80 -20.54
N ASN A 89 10.49 -7.60 -19.77
CA ASN A 89 11.85 -8.00 -20.07
C ASN A 89 12.13 -9.40 -19.53
N SER A 90 12.41 -10.35 -20.42
CA SER A 90 12.70 -11.74 -20.08
C SER A 90 13.95 -11.97 -19.24
N GLU A 91 14.83 -10.99 -19.12
CA GLU A 91 16.06 -11.08 -18.33
C GLU A 91 15.86 -10.72 -16.84
N TRP A 92 14.71 -10.18 -16.46
CA TRP A 92 14.39 -9.84 -15.07
C TRP A 92 13.88 -11.07 -14.28
N ASP A 93 14.11 -11.06 -12.96
CA ASP A 93 13.56 -12.08 -12.04
C ASP A 93 12.03 -12.14 -12.10
N ASP A 94 11.38 -10.97 -12.15
CA ASP A 94 9.97 -10.83 -12.55
C ASP A 94 9.93 -10.18 -13.94
N PRO A 95 9.62 -10.92 -15.01
CA PRO A 95 9.71 -10.42 -16.36
C PRO A 95 8.63 -9.39 -16.71
N LEU A 96 7.60 -9.21 -15.88
CA LEU A 96 6.49 -8.31 -16.16
C LEU A 96 6.30 -7.30 -15.03
N HIS A 97 6.67 -6.05 -15.27
CA HIS A 97 6.44 -4.95 -14.36
C HIS A 97 5.17 -4.18 -14.77
N ILE A 98 4.20 -4.10 -13.86
CA ILE A 98 2.97 -3.31 -14.06
C ILE A 98 3.20 -1.90 -13.49
N LEU A 99 2.97 -0.88 -14.32
CA LEU A 99 3.22 0.53 -13.97
C LEU A 99 2.04 1.19 -13.25
#